data_AF-A0A7Y9IRB3-F1
#
_entry.id   AF-A0A7Y9IRB3-F1
#
_cell.length_a   1.000
_cell.length_b   1.000
_cell.length_c   1.000
_cell.angle_alpha   90.00
_cell.angle_beta   90.00
_cell.angle_gamma   90.00
#
_symmetry.space_group_name_H-M   'P 1'
#
loop_
_entity.id
_entity.type
_entity.pdbx_description
1 polymer ?
#
loop_
_entity_poly.entity_id
_entity_poly.type
_entity_poly.pdbx_seq_one_letter_code
_entity_poly.pdbx_strand_id
1 'polypeptide(L)'
;MTTPLSVQAIAAAGRWTRLVQGHIPLAGLSCMCSAGFEGISVADFEQDVLDYLFAKHGADPALAVLFAQAGCSAEGGGSVLTLLQTIAQARQHAPGASRLLTDLDSSLRSFEESHAGTTATR
;
A
#
# COMPACT_ATOMS: atom_id res chain seq x y z
N MET A 1 -24.27 1.82 5.06
CA MET A 1 -23.93 0.50 4.51
C MET A 1 -22.43 0.30 4.71
N THR A 2 -22.00 -0.65 5.53
CA THR A 2 -20.57 -0.91 5.76
C THR A 2 -20.01 -1.66 4.57
N THR A 3 -19.09 -1.06 3.82
CA THR A 3 -18.44 -1.71 2.67
C THR A 3 -17.70 -2.97 3.16
N PRO A 4 -17.87 -4.14 2.53
CA PRO A 4 -17.16 -5.35 2.95
C PRO A 4 -15.64 -5.16 2.83
N LEU A 5 -14.89 -5.76 3.75
CA LEU A 5 -13.43 -5.56 3.84
C LEU A 5 -12.69 -6.02 2.57
N SER A 6 -13.21 -7.04 1.88
CA SER A 6 -12.70 -7.46 0.58
C SER A 6 -12.81 -6.36 -0.49
N VAL A 7 -13.93 -5.64 -0.55
CA VAL A 7 -14.12 -4.52 -1.48
C VAL A 7 -13.22 -3.34 -1.12
N GLN A 8 -13.03 -3.07 0.17
CA GLN A 8 -12.08 -2.04 0.63
C GLN A 8 -10.64 -2.40 0.24
N ALA A 9 -10.23 -3.66 0.42
CA ALA A 9 -8.91 -4.14 0.04
C ALA A 9 -8.68 -4.07 -1.47
N ILE A 10 -9.68 -4.42 -2.29
CA ILE A 10 -9.62 -4.28 -3.76
C ILE A 10 -9.50 -2.80 -4.16
N ALA A 11 -10.27 -1.91 -3.54
CA ALA A 11 -10.20 -0.48 -3.81
C ALA A 11 -8.83 0.12 -3.44
N ALA A 12 -8.27 -0.28 -2.29
CA ALA A 12 -6.92 0.09 -1.87
C ALA A 12 -5.87 -0.48 -2.84
N ALA A 13 -6.02 -1.71 -3.32
CA ALA A 13 -5.10 -2.32 -4.28
C ALA A 13 -5.12 -1.58 -5.62
N GLY A 14 -6.30 -1.15 -6.08
CA GLY A 14 -6.43 -0.32 -7.27
C GLY A 14 -5.77 1.05 -7.13
N ARG A 15 -5.83 1.67 -5.94
CA ARG A 15 -5.11 2.92 -5.65
C ARG A 15 -3.60 2.71 -5.64
N TRP A 16 -3.12 1.73 -4.88
CA TRP A 16 -1.69 1.35 -4.86
C TRP A 16 -1.17 1.08 -6.27
N THR A 17 -1.91 0.30 -7.06
CA THR A 17 -1.57 -0.01 -8.46
C THR A 17 -1.44 1.25 -9.31
N ARG A 18 -2.33 2.24 -9.16
CA ARG A 18 -2.21 3.52 -9.89
C ARG A 18 -1.03 4.35 -9.43
N LEU A 19 -0.67 4.30 -8.15
CA LEU A 19 0.50 5.00 -7.61
C LEU A 19 1.80 4.40 -8.14
N VAL A 20 1.95 3.08 -8.06
CA VAL A 20 3.13 2.39 -8.60
C VAL A 20 3.19 2.44 -10.13
N GLN A 21 2.04 2.49 -10.80
CA GLN A 21 1.93 2.65 -12.26
C GLN A 21 1.81 4.11 -12.71
N GLY A 22 2.04 5.10 -11.82
CA GLY A 22 1.91 6.54 -12.09
C GLY A 22 2.82 7.10 -13.19
N HIS A 23 3.50 6.24 -13.96
CA HIS A 23 4.27 6.56 -15.16
C HIS A 23 3.84 5.74 -16.40
N ILE A 24 2.54 5.59 -16.65
CA ILE A 24 2.08 5.13 -17.98
C ILE A 24 1.44 6.30 -18.74
N PRO A 25 2.24 7.14 -19.45
CA PRO A 25 1.78 7.71 -20.69
C PRO A 25 1.77 6.57 -21.73
N LEU A 26 0.60 5.96 -21.98
CA LEU A 26 0.36 5.16 -23.17
C LEU A 26 0.28 6.09 -24.39
N ALA A 27 1.42 6.71 -24.72
CA ALA A 27 1.71 7.39 -25.96
C ALA A 27 3.24 7.58 -25.98
N GLY A 28 3.93 6.62 -26.61
CA GLY A 28 5.34 6.61 -27.01
C GLY A 28 6.32 7.60 -26.36
N LEU A 29 7.39 7.06 -25.75
CA LEU A 29 8.51 7.76 -25.08
C LEU A 29 8.20 8.35 -23.69
N SER A 30 8.74 7.72 -22.66
CA SER A 30 9.90 8.27 -21.92
C SER A 30 10.33 7.31 -20.82
N CYS A 31 11.41 6.59 -21.11
CA CYS A 31 12.23 5.94 -20.12
C CYS A 31 13.15 7.03 -19.53
N MET A 32 12.92 7.44 -18.28
CA MET A 32 13.96 8.07 -17.45
C MET A 32 13.53 7.97 -15.99
N CYS A 33 13.97 6.89 -15.34
CA CYS A 33 14.07 6.85 -13.88
C CYS A 33 14.94 8.03 -13.43
N SER A 34 14.53 8.70 -12.35
CA SER A 34 15.25 9.75 -11.62
C SER A 34 15.52 11.08 -12.35
N ALA A 35 14.48 11.90 -12.55
CA ALA A 35 14.66 13.34 -12.56
C ALA A 35 14.55 13.81 -11.10
N GLY A 36 15.69 14.24 -10.53
CA GLY A 36 15.89 14.53 -9.11
C GLY A 36 14.82 15.38 -8.43
N PHE A 37 13.91 14.69 -7.73
CA PHE A 37 13.27 15.23 -6.55
C PHE A 37 13.93 14.56 -5.35
N GLU A 38 14.22 15.37 -4.33
CA GLU A 38 14.56 14.95 -2.97
C GLU A 38 13.35 14.28 -2.31
N GLY A 39 12.87 13.18 -2.92
CA GLY A 39 11.62 12.51 -2.63
C GLY A 39 11.83 11.00 -2.49
N ILE A 40 11.18 10.43 -1.49
CA ILE A 40 11.18 8.99 -1.19
C ILE A 40 10.69 8.22 -2.42
N SER A 41 11.41 7.18 -2.84
CA SER A 41 10.95 6.35 -3.96
C SER A 41 9.68 5.58 -3.57
N VAL A 42 8.84 5.23 -4.55
CA VAL A 42 7.63 4.43 -4.28
C VAL A 42 7.97 3.08 -3.63
N ALA A 43 9.14 2.51 -3.94
CA ALA A 43 9.63 1.28 -3.34
C ALA A 43 10.05 1.47 -1.87
N ASP A 44 10.75 2.56 -1.56
CA ASP A 44 11.12 2.90 -0.17
C ASP A 44 9.87 3.17 0.67
N PHE A 45 8.91 3.93 0.11
CA PHE A 45 7.63 4.18 0.76
C PHE A 45 6.83 2.88 0.97
N GLU A 46 6.87 1.94 0.03
CA GLU A 46 6.23 0.62 0.22
C GLU A 46 6.80 -0.09 1.44
N GLN A 47 8.13 -0.11 1.58
CA GLN A 47 8.79 -0.74 2.72
C GLN A 47 8.50 0.00 4.02
N ASP A 48 8.52 1.34 4.03
CA ASP A 48 8.18 2.14 5.21
C ASP A 48 6.73 1.89 5.68
N VAL A 49 5.79 1.78 4.74
CA VAL A 49 4.38 1.45 5.06
C VAL A 49 4.28 0.04 5.60
N LEU A 50 4.95 -0.94 4.99
CA LEU A 50 4.93 -2.32 5.46
C LEU A 50 5.54 -2.44 6.86
N ASP A 51 6.67 -1.77 7.12
CA ASP A 51 7.30 -1.73 8.43
C ASP A 51 6.39 -1.07 9.48
N TYR A 52 5.80 0.09 9.16
CA TYR A 52 4.84 0.75 10.04
C TYR A 52 3.64 -0.14 10.37
N LEU A 53 3.06 -0.80 9.37
CA LEU A 53 1.92 -1.71 9.57
C LEU A 53 2.32 -2.94 10.38
N PHE A 54 3.49 -3.52 10.11
CA PHE A 54 4.00 -4.66 10.86
C PHE A 54 4.33 -4.30 12.31
N ALA A 55 4.99 -3.17 12.56
CA ALA A 55 5.28 -2.69 13.91
C ALA A 55 4.00 -2.41 14.71
N LYS A 56 2.96 -1.89 14.05
CA LYS A 56 1.68 -1.53 14.71
C LYS A 56 0.76 -2.73 14.94
N HIS A 57 0.73 -3.68 14.00
CA HIS A 57 -0.26 -4.76 13.98
C HIS A 57 0.33 -6.16 14.12
N GLY A 58 1.64 -6.33 13.98
CA GLY A 58 2.32 -7.63 14.03
C GLY A 58 2.32 -8.30 15.40
N ALA A 59 2.04 -7.55 16.47
CA ALA A 59 1.82 -8.11 17.81
C ALA A 59 0.47 -8.84 17.95
N ASP A 60 -0.48 -8.60 17.06
CA ASP A 60 -1.76 -9.32 17.05
C ASP A 60 -1.58 -10.67 16.33
N PRO A 61 -1.76 -11.82 17.01
CA PRO A 61 -1.56 -13.13 16.42
C PRO A 61 -2.48 -13.40 15.23
N ALA A 62 -3.67 -12.78 15.17
CA ALA A 62 -4.59 -12.94 14.05
C ALA A 62 -4.10 -12.19 12.80
N LEU A 63 -3.44 -11.03 12.98
CA LEU A 63 -2.86 -10.25 11.88
C LEU A 63 -1.47 -10.77 11.51
N ALA A 64 -0.71 -11.34 12.44
CA ALA A 64 0.59 -11.96 12.18
C ALA A 64 0.48 -13.09 11.13
N VAL A 65 -0.59 -13.88 11.15
CA VAL A 65 -0.86 -14.90 10.12
C VAL A 65 -1.06 -14.27 8.74
N LEU A 66 -1.75 -13.13 8.66
CA LEU A 66 -1.95 -12.41 7.39
C LEU A 66 -0.63 -11.85 6.86
N PHE A 67 0.20 -11.27 7.72
CA PHE A 67 1.53 -10.79 7.33
C PHE A 67 2.43 -11.94 6.86
N ALA A 68 2.43 -13.07 7.56
CA ALA A 68 3.17 -14.27 7.16
C ALA A 68 2.69 -14.82 5.79
N GLN A 69 1.37 -14.86 5.55
CA GLN A 69 0.81 -15.25 4.25
C GLN A 69 1.19 -14.29 3.12
N ALA A 70 1.29 -13.00 3.43
CA ALA A 70 1.73 -11.97 2.50
C ALA A 70 3.25 -11.91 2.32
N GLY A 71 4.02 -12.75 3.03
CA GLY A 71 5.48 -12.73 3.04
C GLY A 71 6.09 -11.47 3.67
N CYS A 72 5.30 -10.72 4.43
CA CYS A 72 5.75 -9.52 5.14
C CYS A 72 6.46 -9.92 6.43
N SER A 73 7.67 -9.40 6.62
CA SER A 73 8.49 -9.70 7.81
C SER A 73 9.19 -8.44 8.33
N ALA A 74 9.67 -8.50 9.57
CA ALA A 74 10.41 -7.41 10.21
C ALA A 74 11.75 -7.08 9.53
N GLU A 75 12.30 -8.00 8.72
CA GLU A 75 13.59 -7.81 8.04
C GLU A 75 13.44 -7.20 6.63
N GLY A 76 12.23 -6.77 6.28
CA GLY A 76 11.87 -6.37 4.93
C GLY A 76 11.46 -7.56 4.08
N GLY A 77 10.40 -7.39 3.29
CA GLY A 77 9.83 -8.46 2.48
C GLY A 77 8.33 -8.28 2.26
N GLY A 78 7.82 -8.93 1.21
CA GLY A 78 6.42 -8.80 0.79
C GLY A 78 6.16 -7.55 -0.03
N SER A 79 4.89 -7.34 -0.37
CA SER A 79 4.42 -6.13 -1.07
C SER A 79 3.07 -5.72 -0.51
N VAL A 80 2.75 -4.42 -0.57
CA VAL A 80 1.44 -3.89 -0.18
C VAL A 80 0.35 -4.55 -1.03
N LEU A 81 0.65 -4.84 -2.31
CA LEU A 81 -0.26 -5.54 -3.20
C LEU A 81 -0.56 -6.96 -2.72
N THR A 82 0.45 -7.74 -2.34
CA THR A 82 0.27 -9.11 -1.82
C THR A 82 -0.50 -9.11 -0.51
N LEU A 83 -0.25 -8.16 0.38
CA LEU A 83 -1.01 -8.01 1.63
C LEU A 83 -2.49 -7.71 1.36
N LEU A 84 -2.78 -6.77 0.47
CA LEU A 84 -4.14 -6.42 0.07
C LEU A 84 -4.87 -7.58 -0.62
N GLN A 85 -4.18 -8.33 -1.48
CA GLN A 85 -4.73 -9.53 -2.12
C GLN A 85 -5.04 -10.62 -1.09
N THR A 86 -4.14 -10.84 -0.13
CA THR A 86 -4.34 -11.80 0.97
C THR A 86 -5.58 -11.43 1.78
N ILE A 87 -5.76 -10.15 2.12
CA ILE A 87 -6.95 -9.66 2.82
C ILE A 87 -8.20 -9.82 1.95
N ALA A 88 -8.12 -9.51 0.66
CA ALA A 88 -9.26 -9.61 -0.25
C ALA A 88 -9.74 -11.05 -0.47
N GLN A 89 -8.81 -12.01 -0.47
CA GLN A 89 -9.08 -13.44 -0.67
C GLN A 89 -9.41 -14.18 0.63
N ALA A 90 -9.20 -13.56 1.79
CA ALA A 90 -9.49 -14.16 3.08
C ALA A 90 -10.99 -14.48 3.21
N ARG A 91 -11.31 -15.77 3.37
CA ARG A 91 -12.68 -16.24 3.58
C ARG A 91 -13.26 -15.78 4.92
N GLN A 92 -12.39 -15.56 5.91
CA GLN A 92 -12.70 -14.99 7.21
C GLN A 92 -11.66 -13.92 7.51
N HIS A 93 -12.11 -12.68 7.73
CA HIS A 93 -11.20 -11.60 8.08
C HIS A 93 -10.81 -11.69 9.54
N ALA A 94 -9.51 -11.55 9.81
CA ALA A 94 -9.00 -11.44 11.16
C ALA A 94 -9.64 -10.25 11.90
N PRO A 95 -9.93 -10.38 13.21
CA PRO A 95 -10.23 -9.21 14.03
C PRO A 95 -9.09 -8.18 13.86
N GLY A 96 -9.44 -6.93 13.59
CA GLY A 96 -8.46 -5.87 13.33
C GLY A 96 -8.10 -5.62 11.86
N ALA A 97 -8.51 -6.49 10.91
CA ALA A 97 -8.26 -6.28 9.48
C ALA A 97 -8.88 -4.96 8.95
N SER A 98 -10.00 -4.53 9.53
CA SER A 98 -10.60 -3.22 9.24
C SER A 98 -9.70 -2.05 9.65
N ARG A 99 -9.06 -2.15 10.82
CA ARG A 99 -8.14 -1.13 11.32
C ARG A 99 -6.86 -1.09 10.50
N LEU A 100 -6.33 -2.25 10.13
CA LEU A 100 -5.19 -2.40 9.22
C LEU A 100 -5.48 -1.69 7.88
N LEU A 101 -6.63 -1.98 7.25
CA LEU A 101 -7.04 -1.33 6.01
C LEU A 101 -7.25 0.18 6.16
N THR A 102 -7.75 0.62 7.31
CA THR A 102 -7.96 2.06 7.59
C THR A 102 -6.62 2.79 7.72
N ASP A 103 -5.67 2.20 8.45
CA ASP A 103 -4.32 2.75 8.60
C ASP A 103 -3.59 2.81 7.25
N LEU A 104 -3.68 1.74 6.45
CA LEU A 104 -3.11 1.71 5.10
C LEU A 104 -3.75 2.77 4.18
N ASP A 105 -5.08 2.92 4.21
CA ASP A 105 -5.77 3.95 3.42
C ASP A 105 -5.31 5.36 3.80
N SER A 106 -5.12 5.61 5.10
CA SER A 106 -4.59 6.88 5.60
C SER A 106 -3.18 7.14 5.09
N SER A 107 -2.28 6.15 5.15
CA SER A 107 -0.91 6.28 4.64
C SER A 107 -0.88 6.55 3.13
N LEU A 108 -1.70 5.85 2.35
CA LEU A 108 -1.80 6.07 0.91
C LEU A 108 -2.28 7.48 0.57
N ARG A 109 -3.28 8.01 1.31
CA ARG A 109 -3.75 9.38 1.10
C ARG A 109 -2.69 10.43 1.47
N SER A 110 -1.99 10.26 2.59
CA SER A 110 -0.93 11.18 2.97
C SER A 110 0.21 11.20 1.95
N PHE A 111 0.51 10.05 1.34
CA PHE A 111 1.45 9.96 0.23
C PHE A 111 0.93 10.68 -1.03
N GLU A 112 -0.33 10.43 -1.42
CA GLU A 112 -1.00 11.13 -2.51
C GLU A 112 -0.99 12.65 -2.32
N GLU A 113 -1.30 13.15 -1.12
CA GLU A 113 -1.28 14.59 -0.78
C GLU A 113 0.13 15.19 -0.91
N SER A 114 1.15 14.45 -0.47
CA SER A 114 2.55 14.86 -0.58
C SER A 114 3.03 14.94 -2.03
N HIS A 115 2.50 14.11 -2.92
CA HIS A 115 2.86 14.07 -4.35
C HIS A 115 1.98 14.98 -5.22
N ALA A 116 0.70 15.14 -4.88
CA ALA A 116 -0.24 16.03 -5.58
C ALA A 116 0.16 17.51 -5.44
N GLY A 117 0.86 17.88 -4.36
CA GLY A 117 1.44 19.22 -4.17
C GLY A 117 2.51 19.59 -5.19
N THR A 118 3.08 18.61 -5.93
CA THR A 118 4.14 18.85 -6.92
C THR A 118 3.58 19.11 -8.34
N THR A 119 2.32 18.73 -8.61
CA THR A 119 1.73 18.83 -9.96
C THR A 119 1.01 20.16 -10.23
N ALA A 120 0.94 21.07 -9.23
CA ALA A 120 0.30 22.37 -9.35
C ALA A 120 1.31 23.52 -9.50
N THR A 121 2.19 23.45 -10.50
CA THR A 121 2.87 24.66 -11.02
C THR A 121 3.22 24.48 -12.49
N ARG A 122 2.25 24.74 -13.38
CA ARG A 122 2.53 25.38 -14.67
C ARG A 122 1.29 25.99 -15.29
#